data_AF-A0A2V9J2N7-F1
#
_entry.id   AF-A0A2V9J2N7-F1
#
_cell.length_a   1.000
_cell.length_b   1.000
_cell.length_c   1.000
_cell.angle_alpha   90.00
_cell.angle_beta   90.00
_cell.angle_gamma   90.00
#
_symmetry.space_group_name_H-M   'P 1'
#
loop_
_entity.id
_entity.type
_entity.pdbx_description
1 polymer ?
#
loop_
_entity_poly.entity_id
_entity_poly.type
_entity_poly.pdbx_seq_one_letter_code
_entity_poly.pdbx_strand_id
1 'polypeptide(L)'
;MLQGVLVGTPGVAKSREEPLDDAAKTLHQLFASEWDYQMERHPTWASSLGDRRWNDRWEDLSLEAIEKDYQHRTRVLARLKAIDRSRLTPRDQLNYDLFRKDYEVAIEGHQ
;
A
#
# COMPACT_ATOMS: atom_id res chain seq x y z
N MET A 1 37.19 -32.99 36.48
CA MET A 1 36.84 -33.30 35.09
C MET A 1 35.34 -33.59 35.04
N LEU A 2 34.55 -32.65 34.53
CA LEU A 2 33.32 -32.86 33.74
C LEU A 2 32.78 -31.48 33.37
N GLN A 3 32.68 -31.25 32.07
CA GLN A 3 32.32 -29.99 31.43
C GLN A 3 30.81 -29.83 31.29
N GLY A 4 30.38 -28.57 31.25
CA GLY A 4 29.38 -28.04 30.31
C GLY A 4 27.92 -28.46 30.48
N VAL A 5 27.02 -27.48 30.64
CA VAL A 5 26.08 -27.05 29.59
C VAL A 5 25.63 -25.62 29.93
N LEU A 6 26.01 -24.66 29.11
CA LEU A 6 25.46 -23.30 29.10
C LEU A 6 24.23 -23.33 28.20
N VAL A 7 23.02 -23.42 28.76
CA VAL A 7 21.78 -23.30 27.98
C VAL A 7 21.56 -21.81 27.69
N GLY A 8 21.94 -21.39 26.48
CA GLY A 8 21.59 -20.07 25.97
C GLY A 8 20.09 -20.01 25.70
N THR A 9 19.38 -19.15 26.41
CA THR A 9 18.03 -18.74 26.03
C THR A 9 18.10 -18.03 24.68
N PRO A 10 17.26 -18.39 23.68
CA PRO A 10 17.14 -17.57 22.48
C PRO A 10 16.53 -16.23 22.90
N GLY A 11 17.33 -15.16 22.75
CA GLY A 11 16.85 -13.80 22.93
C GLY A 11 15.67 -13.57 22.00
N VAL A 12 14.54 -13.18 22.56
CA VAL A 12 13.42 -12.61 21.83
C VAL A 12 14.00 -11.45 21.00
N ALA A 13 14.09 -11.64 19.69
CA ALA A 13 14.42 -10.58 18.77
C ALA A 13 13.36 -9.49 18.96
N LYS A 14 13.73 -8.41 19.65
CA LYS A 14 12.95 -7.18 19.61
C LYS A 14 12.89 -6.78 18.14
N SER A 15 11.70 -6.86 17.55
CA SER A 15 11.37 -6.16 16.31
C SER A 15 11.74 -4.69 16.54
N ARG A 16 12.89 -4.29 16.02
CA ARG A 16 13.35 -2.92 16.11
C ARG A 16 12.46 -2.16 15.14
N GLU A 17 11.43 -1.52 15.68
CA GLU A 17 10.74 -0.44 14.97
C GLU A 17 11.78 0.68 14.86
N GLU A 18 12.63 0.57 13.83
CA GLU A 18 13.47 1.66 13.35
C GLU A 18 12.53 2.83 13.05
N PRO A 19 12.84 4.06 13.49
CA PRO A 19 12.01 5.21 13.21
C PRO A 19 11.77 5.28 11.70
N LEU A 20 10.50 5.30 11.29
CA LEU A 20 10.10 5.37 9.89
C LEU A 20 10.79 6.59 9.27
N ASP A 21 11.69 6.33 8.32
CA ASP A 21 12.22 7.37 7.45
C ASP A 21 11.05 8.14 6.82
N ASP A 22 11.22 9.44 6.56
CA ASP A 22 10.17 10.28 5.98
C ASP A 22 9.63 9.69 4.66
N ALA A 23 10.49 9.00 3.90
CA ALA A 23 10.10 8.26 2.70
C ALA A 23 9.13 7.10 3.01
N ALA A 24 9.40 6.32 4.05
CA ALA A 24 8.54 5.22 4.47
C ALA A 24 7.19 5.75 4.97
N LYS A 25 7.19 6.81 5.79
CA LYS A 25 5.95 7.46 6.24
C LYS A 25 5.12 7.95 5.05
N THR A 26 5.75 8.58 4.07
CA THR A 26 5.07 9.06 2.85
C THR A 26 4.48 7.90 2.03
N LEU A 27 5.21 6.79 1.92
CA LEU A 27 4.74 5.59 1.22
C LEU A 27 3.49 4.99 1.90
N HIS A 28 3.55 4.77 3.21
CA HIS A 28 2.42 4.20 3.96
C HIS A 28 1.21 5.13 3.96
N GLN A 29 1.42 6.46 3.98
CA GLN A 29 0.34 7.44 3.81
C GLN A 29 -0.30 7.36 2.42
N LEU A 30 0.50 7.15 1.36
CA LEU A 30 -0.02 6.94 0.02
C LEU A 30 -0.91 5.70 -0.04
N PHE A 31 -0.44 4.56 0.50
CA PHE A 31 -1.22 3.32 0.55
C PHE A 31 -2.53 3.49 1.33
N ALA A 32 -2.50 4.15 2.48
CA ALA A 32 -3.71 4.43 3.25
C ALA A 32 -4.70 5.29 2.46
N SER A 33 -4.22 6.34 1.78
CA SER A 33 -5.09 7.20 0.97
C SER A 33 -5.73 6.46 -0.21
N GLU A 34 -4.98 5.55 -0.83
CA GLU A 34 -5.50 4.78 -1.97
C GLU A 34 -6.41 3.64 -1.55
N TRP A 35 -6.20 3.08 -0.36
CA TRP A 35 -7.18 2.18 0.26
C TRP A 35 -8.52 2.89 0.43
N ASP A 36 -8.54 4.07 1.07
CA ASP A 36 -9.78 4.82 1.28
C ASP A 36 -10.43 5.22 -0.05
N TYR A 37 -9.65 5.66 -1.04
CA TYR A 37 -10.16 5.98 -2.37
C TYR A 37 -10.84 4.76 -3.03
N GLN A 38 -10.20 3.58 -2.98
CA GLN A 38 -10.76 2.37 -3.55
C GLN A 38 -12.03 1.92 -2.83
N MET A 39 -12.08 2.05 -1.51
CA MET A 39 -13.30 1.72 -0.76
C MET A 39 -14.46 2.66 -1.10
N GLU A 40 -14.19 3.95 -1.30
CA GLU A 40 -15.22 4.90 -1.74
C GLU A 40 -15.67 4.65 -3.19
N ARG A 41 -14.75 4.37 -4.10
CA ARG A 41 -15.06 4.14 -5.52
C ARG A 41 -15.74 2.81 -5.78
N HIS A 42 -15.47 1.79 -4.96
CA HIS A 42 -15.99 0.43 -5.12
C HIS A 42 -16.87 0.02 -3.91
N PRO A 43 -18.04 0.65 -3.69
CA PRO A 43 -18.84 0.49 -2.46
C PRO A 43 -19.36 -0.94 -2.23
N THR A 44 -19.62 -1.69 -3.31
CA THR A 44 -20.03 -3.10 -3.23
C THR A 44 -18.90 -4.00 -2.74
N TRP A 45 -17.66 -3.71 -3.17
CA TRP A 45 -16.46 -4.41 -2.69
C TRP A 45 -16.11 -4.01 -1.26
N ALA A 46 -16.18 -2.72 -0.92
CA ALA A 46 -16.03 -2.26 0.46
C ALA A 46 -17.01 -2.99 1.40
N SER A 47 -18.27 -3.12 0.99
CA SER A 47 -19.30 -3.85 1.74
C SER A 47 -18.99 -5.33 1.90
N SER A 48 -18.44 -5.99 0.86
CA SER A 48 -18.07 -7.42 0.96
C SER A 48 -16.87 -7.66 1.89
N LEU A 49 -16.03 -6.65 2.09
CA LEU A 49 -14.94 -6.63 3.07
C LEU A 49 -15.39 -6.22 4.48
N GLY A 50 -16.67 -5.84 4.65
CA GLY A 50 -17.25 -5.41 5.93
C GLY A 50 -17.16 -3.91 6.22
N ASP A 51 -16.61 -3.11 5.30
CA ASP A 51 -16.65 -1.65 5.39
C ASP A 51 -18.01 -1.15 4.91
N ARG A 52 -18.78 -0.57 5.84
CA ARG A 52 -20.16 -0.12 5.59
C ARG A 52 -20.27 1.39 5.38
N ARG A 53 -19.16 2.14 5.28
CA ARG A 53 -19.18 3.61 5.13
C ARG A 53 -19.94 4.10 3.87
N TRP A 54 -20.10 3.26 2.84
CA TRP A 54 -20.74 3.58 1.56
C TRP A 54 -21.80 2.54 1.13
N ASN A 55 -22.38 1.81 2.08
CA ASN A 55 -23.29 0.69 1.78
C ASN A 55 -24.67 1.11 1.23
N ASP A 56 -24.87 2.41 1.03
CA ASP A 56 -26.02 3.05 0.40
C ASP A 56 -25.76 3.46 -1.06
N ARG A 57 -24.57 3.18 -1.61
CA ARG A 57 -24.14 3.61 -2.94
C ARG A 57 -23.84 2.44 -3.87
N TRP A 58 -23.97 2.72 -5.17
CA TRP A 58 -23.46 1.88 -6.25
C TRP A 58 -22.22 2.51 -6.87
N GLU A 59 -21.44 1.67 -7.55
CA GLU A 59 -20.31 2.11 -8.36
C GLU A 59 -20.78 3.01 -9.51
N ASP A 60 -20.05 4.11 -9.76
CA ASP A 60 -20.26 4.93 -10.95
C ASP A 60 -19.38 4.41 -12.09
N LEU A 61 -20.02 3.73 -13.04
CA LEU A 61 -19.41 3.12 -14.22
C LEU A 61 -19.60 3.97 -15.49
N SER A 62 -19.92 5.26 -15.34
CA SER A 62 -19.96 6.17 -16.48
C SER A 62 -18.57 6.39 -17.09
N LEU A 63 -18.51 6.73 -18.37
CA LEU A 63 -17.24 7.05 -19.05
C LEU A 63 -16.49 8.20 -18.37
N GLU A 64 -17.21 9.18 -17.84
CA GLU A 64 -16.62 10.29 -17.10
C GLU A 64 -15.94 9.80 -15.81
N ALA A 65 -16.57 8.89 -15.07
CA ALA A 65 -16.02 8.34 -13.86
C ALA A 65 -14.79 7.45 -14.13
N ILE A 66 -14.83 6.64 -15.19
CA ILE A 66 -13.69 5.83 -15.63
C ILE A 66 -12.50 6.73 -16.01
N GLU A 67 -12.73 7.82 -16.76
CA GLU A 67 -11.67 8.77 -17.09
C GLU A 67 -11.10 9.48 -15.84
N LYS A 68 -11.96 9.84 -14.87
CA LYS A 68 -11.50 10.38 -13.58
C LYS A 68 -10.60 9.40 -12.83
N ASP A 69 -10.95 8.11 -12.83
CA ASP A 69 -10.13 7.06 -12.20
C ASP A 69 -8.78 6.90 -12.92
N TYR A 70 -8.75 6.93 -14.24
CA TYR A 70 -7.49 6.90 -15.01
C TYR A 70 -6.58 8.08 -14.66
N GLN A 71 -7.13 9.29 -14.63
CA GLN A 71 -6.38 10.49 -14.26
C GLN A 71 -5.91 10.43 -12.81
N HIS A 72 -6.71 9.87 -11.90
CA HIS A 72 -6.32 9.63 -10.51
C HIS A 72 -5.14 8.67 -10.41
N ARG A 73 -5.22 7.50 -11.05
CA ARG A 73 -4.13 6.51 -11.08
C ARG A 73 -2.83 7.10 -11.62
N THR A 74 -2.91 7.93 -12.66
CA THR A 74 -1.75 8.63 -13.23
C THR A 74 -1.09 9.56 -12.21
N ARG A 75 -1.88 10.35 -11.46
CA ARG A 75 -1.37 11.22 -10.39
C ARG A 75 -0.76 10.43 -9.23
N VAL A 76 -1.37 9.30 -8.87
CA VAL A 76 -0.87 8.43 -7.79
C VAL A 76 0.46 7.81 -8.16
N LEU A 77 0.60 7.31 -9.39
CA LEU A 77 1.87 6.77 -9.89
C LEU A 77 2.96 7.85 -9.90
N ALA A 78 2.63 9.09 -10.25
CA ALA A 78 3.57 10.21 -10.17
C ALA A 78 3.99 10.52 -8.71
N ARG A 79 3.05 10.52 -7.77
CA ARG A 79 3.34 10.70 -6.33
C ARG A 79 4.21 9.57 -5.78
N LEU A 80 3.93 8.32 -6.17
CA LEU A 80 4.75 7.17 -5.81
C LEU A 80 6.19 7.34 -6.32
N LYS A 81 6.36 7.70 -7.60
CA LYS A 81 7.67 7.89 -8.24
C LYS A 81 8.52 9.02 -7.63
N ALA A 82 7.91 9.93 -6.86
CA ALA A 82 8.61 10.98 -6.12
C ALA A 82 9.23 10.48 -4.81
N ILE A 83 8.87 9.29 -4.32
CA ILE A 83 9.45 8.69 -3.12
C ILE A 83 10.79 8.05 -3.50
N ASP A 84 11.85 8.41 -2.77
CA ASP A 84 13.17 7.79 -2.96
C ASP A 84 13.18 6.35 -2.46
N ARG A 85 13.02 5.41 -3.40
CA ARG A 85 13.03 3.96 -3.14
C ARG A 85 14.28 3.49 -2.40
N SER A 86 15.44 4.15 -2.58
CA SER A 86 16.70 3.73 -1.95
C SER A 86 16.72 3.93 -0.43
N ARG A 87 15.88 4.83 0.08
CA ARG A 87 15.72 5.11 1.51
C ARG A 87 14.72 4.19 2.21
N LEU A 88 14.00 3.36 1.45
CA LEU A 88 13.03 2.42 1.99
C LEU A 88 13.72 1.16 2.53
N THR A 89 13.12 0.56 3.56
CA THR A 89 13.51 -0.79 4.01
C THR A 89 13.32 -1.81 2.88
N PRO A 90 14.01 -2.97 2.88
CA PRO A 90 13.81 -3.99 1.85
C PRO A 90 12.36 -4.46 1.70
N ARG A 91 11.60 -4.49 2.82
CA ARG A 91 10.17 -4.81 2.81
C ARG A 91 9.35 -3.72 2.11
N ASP A 92 9.60 -2.46 2.43
CA ASP A 92 8.89 -1.34 1.81
C ASP A 92 9.27 -1.13 0.34
N GLN A 93 10.51 -1.48 -0.04
CA GLN A 93 10.92 -1.53 -1.45
C GLN A 93 10.09 -2.53 -2.26
N LEU A 94 9.85 -3.72 -1.70
CA LEU A 94 8.98 -4.71 -2.35
C LEU A 94 7.55 -4.20 -2.49
N ASN A 95 6.98 -3.65 -1.41
CA ASN A 95 5.62 -3.09 -1.44
C ASN A 95 5.52 -1.94 -2.46
N TYR A 96 6.52 -1.05 -2.51
CA TYR A 96 6.63 0.00 -3.50
C TYR A 96 6.60 -0.56 -4.93
N ASP A 97 7.40 -1.59 -5.21
CA ASP A 97 7.51 -2.16 -6.55
C ASP A 97 6.22 -2.85 -7.00
N LEU A 98 5.55 -3.58 -6.10
CA LEU A 98 4.25 -4.21 -6.37
C LEU A 98 3.18 -3.15 -6.64
N PHE A 99 3.08 -2.15 -5.76
CA PHE A 99 2.13 -1.06 -5.92
C PHE A 99 2.37 -0.27 -7.21
N ARG A 100 3.64 0.00 -7.56
CA ARG A 100 4.00 0.62 -8.84
C ARG A 100 3.48 -0.22 -10.01
N LYS A 101 3.72 -1.54 -9.99
CA LYS A 101 3.32 -2.43 -11.08
C LYS A 101 1.80 -2.48 -11.23
N ASP A 102 1.05 -2.53 -10.14
CA ASP A 102 -0.41 -2.53 -10.16
C ASP A 102 -0.98 -1.26 -10.83
N TYR A 103 -0.42 -0.09 -10.51
CA TYR A 103 -0.85 1.17 -11.12
C TYR A 103 -0.43 1.30 -12.58
N GLU A 104 0.78 0.85 -12.93
CA GLU A 104 1.24 0.83 -14.33
C GLU A 104 0.33 -0.05 -15.19
N VAL A 105 0.00 -1.26 -14.73
CA VAL A 105 -0.92 -2.16 -15.44
C VAL A 105 -2.32 -1.55 -15.56
N ALA A 106 -2.83 -0.92 -14.51
CA ALA A 106 -4.16 -0.30 -14.55
C ALA A 106 -4.23 0.90 -15.50
N ILE A 107 -3.14 1.66 -15.63
CA ILE A 107 -3.03 2.78 -16.59
C ILE A 107 -2.90 2.25 -18.01
N GLU A 108 -2.07 1.23 -18.23
CA GLU A 108 -1.89 0.57 -19.54
C GLU A 108 -3.21 -0.01 -20.06
N GLY A 109 -4.02 -0.63 -19.18
CA GLY A 109 -5.31 -1.22 -19.55
C GLY A 109 -6.44 -0.25 -19.89
N HIS A 110 -6.24 1.07 -19.69
CA HIS A 110 -7.21 2.11 -20.10
C HIS A 110 -7.02 2.55 -21.56
N GLN A 111 -5.90 2.19 -22.19
CA GLN A 111 -5.60 2.47 -23.61
C GLN A 111 -6.18 1.43 -24.56
#